data_AF-Q4T0Q7-F1
#
_entry.id   AF-Q4T0Q7-F1
#
_cell.length_a   1.000
_cell.length_b   1.000
_cell.length_c   1.000
_cell.angle_alpha   90.00
_cell.angle_beta   90.00
_cell.angle_gamma   90.00
#
_symmetry.space_group_name_H-M   'P 1'
#
loop_
_entity.id
_entity.type
_entity.pdbx_description
1 polymer ?
#
loop_
_entity_poly.entity_id
_entity_poly.type
_entity_poly.pdbx_seq_one_letter_code
_entity_poly.pdbx_strand_id
1 'polypeptide(L)'
;GESGLGKSTLINSLFLTDLYSKDYPGPSQRIKKTVQVEQSKVLIKEGGVQLTLTIVDTPGFGDAVDNSNCWQPVINYIDSKCEDFLNAESRVNRRSMPDNRVHCCLYFIAPSGHG
;
A
#
# COMPACT_ATOMS: atom_id res chain seq x y z
N GLY A 1 -1.61 1.46 9.81
CA GLY A 1 -2.69 1.24 10.80
C GLY A 1 -2.89 -0.23 11.00
N GLU A 2 -3.28 -0.61 12.23
CA GLU A 2 -3.44 -2.00 12.69
C GLU A 2 -4.27 -2.87 11.74
N SER A 3 -4.06 -4.19 11.78
CA SER A 3 -4.95 -5.14 11.11
C SER A 3 -6.41 -4.98 11.57
N GLY A 4 -7.37 -5.34 10.72
CA GLY A 4 -8.79 -5.27 11.07
C GLY A 4 -9.47 -3.89 11.02
N LEU A 5 -8.74 -2.78 10.81
CA LEU A 5 -9.33 -1.42 10.73
C LEU A 5 -10.10 -1.10 9.43
N GLY A 6 -10.49 -2.10 8.64
CA GLY A 6 -11.29 -1.87 7.42
C GLY A 6 -10.52 -1.30 6.22
N LYS A 7 -9.18 -1.40 6.20
CA LYS A 7 -8.31 -0.90 5.11
C LYS A 7 -8.77 -1.36 3.72
N SER A 8 -8.95 -2.67 3.58
CA SER A 8 -9.39 -3.31 2.34
C SER A 8 -10.80 -2.90 1.95
N THR A 9 -11.69 -2.78 2.93
CA THR A 9 -13.08 -2.36 2.74
C THR A 9 -13.16 -0.93 2.24
N LEU A 10 -12.37 -0.01 2.81
CA LEU A 10 -12.30 1.39 2.36
C LEU A 10 -11.81 1.46 0.92
N ILE A 11 -10.75 0.75 0.59
CA ILE A 11 -10.15 0.76 -0.75
C ILE A 11 -11.11 0.19 -1.79
N ASN A 12 -11.79 -0.92 -1.51
CA ASN A 12 -12.84 -1.46 -2.38
C ASN A 12 -14.01 -0.48 -2.56
N SER A 13 -14.41 0.21 -1.49
CA SER A 13 -15.51 1.17 -1.53
C SER A 13 -15.15 2.44 -2.31
N LEU A 14 -13.90 2.91 -2.18
CA LEU A 14 -13.42 4.14 -2.81
C LEU A 14 -13.28 4.00 -4.33
N PHE A 15 -12.95 2.79 -4.81
CA PHE A 15 -12.76 2.51 -6.23
C PHE A 15 -13.86 1.62 -6.84
N LEU A 16 -14.91 1.31 -6.06
CA LEU A 16 -16.04 0.45 -6.45
C LEU A 16 -15.63 -0.83 -7.20
N THR A 17 -14.47 -1.38 -6.83
CA THR A 17 -13.82 -2.48 -7.52
C THR A 17 -13.50 -3.56 -6.49
N ASP A 18 -13.80 -4.82 -6.81
CA ASP A 18 -13.35 -5.96 -6.03
C ASP A 18 -11.86 -6.19 -6.29
N LEU A 19 -11.02 -5.41 -5.60
CA LEU A 19 -9.56 -5.45 -5.74
C LEU A 19 -8.97 -6.73 -5.12
N TYR A 20 -9.75 -7.44 -4.32
CA TYR A 20 -9.37 -8.65 -3.60
C TYR A 20 -10.22 -9.84 -4.08
N SER A 21 -9.58 -10.84 -4.69
CA SER A 21 -10.21 -12.09 -5.19
C SER A 21 -9.91 -13.28 -4.26
N LYS A 22 -10.48 -14.46 -4.52
CA LYS A 22 -10.07 -15.71 -3.85
C LYS A 22 -8.56 -15.99 -3.97
N ASP A 23 -7.94 -15.56 -5.07
CA ASP A 23 -6.49 -15.66 -5.29
C ASP A 23 -5.68 -14.54 -4.61
N TYR A 24 -6.33 -13.42 -4.25
CA TYR A 24 -5.76 -12.27 -3.55
C TYR A 24 -6.67 -11.84 -2.40
N PRO A 25 -6.81 -12.66 -1.34
CA PRO A 25 -7.70 -12.35 -0.23
C PRO A 25 -7.34 -10.98 0.37
N GLY A 26 -8.32 -10.25 0.88
CA GLY A 26 -8.05 -8.95 1.50
C GLY A 26 -7.05 -9.07 2.66
N PRO A 27 -6.24 -8.05 2.97
CA PRO A 27 -5.38 -7.99 4.16
C PRO A 27 -5.98 -8.57 5.44
N SER A 28 -7.28 -8.35 5.68
CA SER A 28 -8.02 -8.89 6.85
C SER A 28 -8.27 -10.41 6.80
N GLN A 29 -8.27 -11.01 5.59
CA GLN A 29 -8.45 -12.44 5.35
C GLN A 29 -7.13 -13.18 5.06
N ARG A 30 -6.02 -12.45 4.85
CA ARG A 30 -4.69 -13.03 4.71
C ARG A 30 -4.23 -13.55 6.07
N ILE A 31 -4.19 -14.87 6.22
CA ILE A 31 -3.71 -15.60 7.42
C ILE A 31 -2.21 -15.32 7.69
N LYS A 32 -1.47 -14.81 6.70
CA LYS A 32 -0.05 -14.52 6.83
C LYS A 32 0.20 -13.24 7.64
N LYS A 33 0.71 -13.42 8.86
CA LYS A 33 1.35 -12.40 9.71
C LYS A 33 2.72 -11.97 9.13
N THR A 34 2.80 -11.66 7.84
CA THR A 34 4.05 -11.18 7.24
C THR A 34 4.18 -9.70 7.50
N VAL A 35 5.22 -9.27 8.21
CA VAL A 35 5.57 -7.84 8.46
C VAL A 35 6.18 -7.19 7.20
N GLN A 36 5.99 -7.80 6.03
CA GLN A 36 6.58 -7.36 4.78
C GLN A 36 5.58 -6.53 3.98
N VAL A 37 6.09 -5.49 3.32
CA VAL A 37 5.32 -4.61 2.45
C VAL A 37 4.91 -5.38 1.19
N GLU A 38 3.60 -5.49 0.95
CA GLU A 38 3.05 -6.14 -0.25
C GLU A 38 2.47 -5.09 -1.21
N GLN A 39 2.70 -5.29 -2.52
CA GLN A 39 2.17 -4.43 -3.58
C GLN A 39 1.11 -5.17 -4.38
N SER A 40 -0.03 -4.52 -4.59
CA SER A 40 -1.10 -4.98 -5.50
C SER A 40 -1.34 -3.91 -6.55
N LYS A 41 -1.21 -4.26 -7.84
CA LYS A 41 -1.47 -3.36 -8.96
C LYS A 41 -2.79 -3.71 -9.60
N VAL A 42 -3.68 -2.74 -9.73
CA VAL A 42 -4.98 -2.93 -10.37
C VAL A 42 -5.23 -1.83 -11.39
N LEU A 43 -5.80 -2.22 -12.51
CA LEU A 43 -6.20 -1.31 -13.57
C LEU A 43 -7.67 -0.97 -13.39
N ILE A 44 -7.96 0.30 -13.11
CA ILE A 44 -9.31 0.82 -12.92
C ILE A 44 -9.70 1.62 -14.17
N LYS A 45 -10.97 1.53 -14.56
CA LYS A 45 -11.55 2.33 -15.64
C LYS A 45 -12.78 3.05 -15.11
N GLU A 46 -12.69 4.37 -14.97
CA GLU A 46 -13.79 5.22 -14.51
C GLU A 46 -14.00 6.37 -15.49
N GLY A 47 -15.24 6.58 -15.95
CA GLY A 47 -15.60 7.73 -16.79
C GLY A 47 -14.82 7.87 -18.10
N GLY A 48 -14.27 6.78 -18.64
CA GLY A 48 -13.42 6.80 -19.84
C GLY A 48 -11.93 7.04 -19.57
N VAL A 49 -11.53 7.24 -18.31
CA VAL A 49 -10.13 7.34 -17.88
C VAL A 49 -9.66 5.97 -17.38
N GLN A 50 -8.48 5.56 -17.84
CA GLN A 50 -7.82 4.34 -17.39
C GLN A 50 -6.72 4.71 -16.39
N LEU A 51 -6.84 4.21 -15.15
CA LEU A 51 -5.96 4.52 -14.04
C LEU A 51 -5.30 3.24 -13.54
N THR A 52 -3.97 3.24 -13.45
CA THR A 52 -3.21 2.14 -12.86
C THR A 52 -3.00 2.45 -11.38
N LEU A 53 -3.81 1.85 -10.52
CA LEU A 53 -3.71 2.01 -9.08
C LEU A 53 -2.72 0.99 -8.52
N THR A 54 -1.74 1.44 -7.75
CA THR A 54 -0.85 0.56 -6.98
C THR A 54 -1.13 0.74 -5.50
N ILE A 55 -1.59 -0.32 -4.84
CA ILE A 55 -1.88 -0.36 -3.42
C ILE A 55 -0.69 -1.02 -2.73
N VAL A 56 -0.20 -0.37 -1.69
CA VAL A 56 0.90 -0.84 -0.87
C VAL A 56 0.34 -1.16 0.51
N ASP A 57 0.23 -2.45 0.80
CA ASP A 57 -0.31 -2.96 2.06
C ASP A 57 0.83 -3.34 3.01
N THR A 58 0.64 -3.05 4.30
CA THR A 58 1.59 -3.36 5.37
C THR A 58 0.91 -4.30 6.40
N PRO A 59 0.70 -5.59 6.06
CA PRO A 59 0.11 -6.54 6.99
C PRO A 59 0.95 -6.66 8.27
N GLY A 60 0.30 -6.86 9.42
CA GLY A 60 1.00 -7.05 10.69
C GLY A 60 1.56 -5.78 11.36
N PHE A 61 1.34 -4.58 10.80
CA PHE A 61 1.80 -3.34 11.42
C PHE A 61 1.07 -3.08 12.75
N GLY A 62 1.79 -3.07 13.86
CA GLY A 62 1.21 -2.87 15.20
C GLY A 62 0.70 -4.16 15.87
N ASP A 63 0.77 -5.31 15.19
CA ASP A 63 0.20 -6.58 15.68
C ASP A 63 1.17 -7.38 16.57
N ALA A 64 2.45 -6.98 16.64
CA ALA A 64 3.48 -7.67 17.44
C ALA A 64 3.44 -7.26 18.92
N VAL A 65 4.00 -8.09 19.81
CA VAL A 65 4.17 -7.73 21.23
C VAL A 65 5.17 -6.58 21.39
N ASP A 66 6.27 -6.67 20.64
CA ASP A 66 7.22 -5.57 20.49
C ASP A 66 7.02 -4.90 19.13
N ASN A 67 6.54 -3.66 19.16
CA ASN A 67 6.34 -2.83 17.97
C ASN A 67 7.45 -1.79 17.79
N SER A 68 8.56 -1.92 18.51
CA SER A 68 9.73 -1.07 18.32
C SER A 68 10.17 -1.12 16.85
N ASN A 69 10.21 0.05 16.20
CA ASN A 69 10.61 0.19 14.79
C ASN A 69 9.73 -0.55 13.77
N CYS A 70 8.47 -0.86 14.09
CA CYS A 70 7.54 -1.50 13.13
C CYS A 70 7.27 -0.66 11.86
N TRP A 71 7.60 0.64 11.89
CA TRP A 71 7.53 1.56 10.76
C TRP A 71 8.72 1.49 9.81
N GLN A 72 9.85 0.92 10.24
CA GLN A 72 11.08 0.92 9.44
C GLN A 72 10.91 0.24 8.07
N PRO A 73 10.20 -0.89 7.93
CA PRO A 73 9.94 -1.49 6.62
C PRO A 73 9.16 -0.58 5.67
N VAL A 74 8.26 0.25 6.22
CA VAL A 74 7.44 1.20 5.44
C VAL A 74 8.30 2.36 4.94
N ILE A 75 9.13 2.93 5.82
CA ILE A 75 10.08 3.98 5.46
C ILE A 75 11.05 3.48 4.39
N ASN A 76 11.69 2.33 4.63
CA ASN A 76 12.64 1.73 3.68
C ASN A 76 12.00 1.49 2.30
N TYR A 77 10.73 1.10 2.27
CA TYR A 77 10.00 0.92 1.02
C TYR A 77 9.79 2.25 0.28
N ILE A 78 9.35 3.30 0.98
CA ILE A 78 9.13 4.63 0.40
C ILE A 78 10.45 5.19 -0.14
N ASP A 79 11.51 5.13 0.67
CA ASP A 79 12.84 5.64 0.31
C ASP A 79 13.39 4.91 -0.91
N SER A 80 13.28 3.57 -0.97
CA SER A 80 13.67 2.79 -2.13
C SER A 80 12.94 3.22 -3.41
N LYS A 81 11.64 3.53 -3.35
CA LYS A 81 10.89 4.01 -4.53
C LYS A 81 11.28 5.42 -4.96
N CYS A 82 11.61 6.28 -4.01
CA CYS A 82 12.15 7.61 -4.31
C CYS A 82 13.53 7.51 -4.95
N GLU A 83 14.40 6.65 -4.43
CA GLU A 83 15.75 6.43 -4.96
C GLU A 83 15.71 5.82 -6.36
N ASP A 84 14.85 4.83 -6.61
CA ASP A 84 14.62 4.24 -7.93
C ASP A 84 14.27 5.33 -8.97
N PHE A 85 13.38 6.25 -8.60
CA PHE A 85 12.96 7.34 -9.48
C PHE A 85 14.08 8.36 -9.71
N LEU A 86 14.78 8.77 -8.64
CA LEU A 86 15.91 9.70 -8.72
C LEU A 86 17.04 9.14 -9.60
N ASN A 87 17.36 7.86 -9.42
CA ASN A 87 18.35 7.14 -10.22
C ASN A 87 17.93 7.06 -11.70
N ALA A 88 16.63 6.91 -11.99
CA ALA A 88 16.13 6.91 -13.36
C ALA A 88 16.20 8.31 -14.01
N GLU A 89 15.88 9.36 -13.26
CA GLU A 89 15.91 10.76 -13.73
C GLU A 89 17.34 11.26 -13.99
N SER A 90 18.29 10.80 -13.17
CA SER A 90 19.71 11.16 -13.24
C SER A 90 20.48 10.47 -14.38
N ARG A 91 19.89 9.47 -15.04
CA ARG A 91 20.54 8.76 -16.17
C ARG A 91 20.69 9.67 -17.38
N VAL A 92 21.83 9.57 -18.05
CA VAL A 92 22.15 10.29 -19.31
C VAL A 92 21.10 10.02 -20.40
N ASN A 93 20.65 8.76 -20.50
CA ASN A 93 19.57 8.36 -21.40
C ASN A 93 18.24 8.31 -20.63
N ARG A 94 17.55 9.45 -20.57
CA ARG A 94 16.24 9.57 -19.94
C ARG A 94 15.20 8.81 -20.77
N ARG A 95 14.57 7.79 -20.17
CA ARG A 95 13.38 7.11 -20.73
C ARG A 95 12.19 7.47 -19.85
N SER A 96 11.02 7.63 -20.47
CA SER A 96 9.76 7.75 -19.71
C SER A 96 9.59 6.47 -18.87
N MET A 97 9.68 6.60 -17.55
CA MET A 97 9.57 5.50 -16.60
C MET A 97 8.27 5.65 -15.80
N PRO A 98 7.53 4.56 -15.54
CA PRO A 98 6.36 4.62 -14.67
C PRO A 98 6.75 5.08 -13.26
N ASP A 99 6.03 6.08 -12.75
CA ASP A 99 6.19 6.56 -11.39
C ASP A 99 5.61 5.54 -10.40
N ASN A 100 6.48 4.84 -9.67
CA ASN A 100 6.10 3.86 -8.64
C ASN A 100 6.26 4.42 -7.22
N ARG A 101 6.45 5.74 -7.05
CA ARG A 101 6.54 6.37 -5.73
C ARG A 101 5.18 6.30 -5.02
N VAL A 102 5.22 6.34 -3.69
CA VAL A 102 4.00 6.41 -2.88
C VAL A 102 3.46 7.84 -2.94
N HIS A 103 2.32 8.04 -3.61
CA HIS A 103 1.72 9.36 -3.78
C HIS A 103 0.88 9.82 -2.58
N CYS A 104 0.34 8.88 -1.81
CA CYS A 104 -0.50 9.15 -0.65
C CYS A 104 -0.36 8.03 0.38
N CYS A 105 -0.46 8.37 1.66
CA CYS A 105 -0.50 7.41 2.76
C CYS A 105 -1.83 7.55 3.51
N LEU A 106 -2.62 6.48 3.53
CA LEU A 106 -3.84 6.41 4.34
C LEU A 106 -3.52 5.74 5.68
N TYR A 107 -3.47 6.54 6.74
CA TYR A 107 -3.20 6.04 8.09
C TYR A 107 -4.50 5.79 8.85
N PHE A 108 -4.81 4.51 9.07
CA PHE A 108 -5.99 4.08 9.82
C PHE A 108 -5.70 4.11 11.32
N ILE A 109 -6.48 4.92 12.04
CA ILE A 109 -6.45 5.05 13.48
C ILE A 109 -7.59 4.21 14.06
N ALA A 110 -7.29 3.40 15.08
CA ALA A 110 -8.32 2.63 15.77
C ALA A 110 -9.33 3.55 16.44
N PRO A 111 -10.65 3.28 16.34
CA PRO A 111 -11.68 4.09 16.97
C PRO A 111 -11.77 3.78 18.47
N SER A 112 -10.69 4.04 19.22
CA SER A 112 -10.58 3.72 20.66
C SER A 112 -11.32 4.70 21.57
N GLY A 113 -11.89 5.78 21.02
CA GLY A 113 -12.76 6.73 21.73
C GLY A 113 -12.05 7.59 22.80
N HIS A 114 -10.75 7.43 22.98
CA HIS A 114 -9.94 8.26 23.87
C HIS A 114 -9.18 9.25 23.00
N GLY A 115 -9.51 10.53 23.16
CA GLY A 115 -8.80 11.66 22.56
C GLY A 115 -7.62 12.09 23.40
#